data_AF-A0A5Y5UVH6-F1
#
_entry.id   AF-A0A5Y5UVH6-F1
#
_cell.length_a   1.000
_cell.length_b   1.000
_cell.length_c   1.000
_cell.angle_alpha   90.00
_cell.angle_beta   90.00
_cell.angle_gamma   90.00
#
_symmetry.space_group_name_H-M   'P 1'
#
loop_
_entity.id
_entity.type
_entity.pdbx_description
1 polymer ?
#
loop_
_entity_poly.entity_id
_entity_poly.type
_entity_poly.pdbx_seq_one_letter_code
_entity_poly.pdbx_strand_id
1 'polypeptide(L)'
;MNKQTAIELLQEQVRDYARQRAKDVARGAETPRLAALLVQKYGRGVVDALAVVFDSPRAAEPVMVVVDEEVSRIDPLWREHDRERWAGRPADVVAN
;
A
#
# COMPACT_ATOMS: atom_id res chain seq x y z
N MET A 1 25.20 -2.01 0.81
CA MET A 1 24.05 -2.93 0.76
C MET A 1 23.76 -3.26 -0.70
N ASN A 2 23.54 -4.53 -1.05
CA ASN A 2 23.17 -4.92 -2.42
C ASN A 2 21.74 -4.44 -2.73
N LYS A 3 21.48 -4.02 -3.97
CA LYS A 3 20.15 -3.67 -4.50
C LYS A 3 19.10 -4.73 -4.15
N GLN A 4 19.42 -6.01 -4.35
CA GLN A 4 18.50 -7.11 -4.07
C GLN A 4 18.10 -7.15 -2.59
N THR A 5 19.09 -7.07 -1.69
CA THR A 5 18.86 -7.02 -0.24
C THR A 5 18.03 -5.80 0.16
N ALA A 6 18.27 -4.65 -0.45
CA ALA A 6 17.49 -3.44 -0.18
C ALA A 6 16.01 -3.62 -0.55
N ILE A 7 15.75 -4.23 -1.71
CA ILE A 7 14.40 -4.53 -2.18
C ILE A 7 13.70 -5.50 -1.23
N GLU A 8 14.36 -6.59 -0.83
CA GLU A 8 13.80 -7.59 0.09
C GLU A 8 13.44 -6.99 1.46
N LEU A 9 14.32 -6.15 2.02
CA LEU A 9 14.05 -5.46 3.28
C LEU A 9 12.85 -4.51 3.18
N LEU A 10 12.71 -3.80 2.06
CA LEU A 10 11.59 -2.90 1.85
C LEU A 10 10.29 -3.64 1.56
N GLN A 11 10.36 -4.80 0.88
CA GLN A 11 9.22 -5.71 0.73
C GLN A 11 8.71 -6.18 2.09
N GLU A 12 9.60 -6.55 3.02
CA GLU A 12 9.18 -6.97 4.35
C GLU A 12 8.66 -5.79 5.18
N GLN A 13 9.28 -4.61 5.08
CA GLN A 13 8.80 -3.40 5.73
C GLN A 13 7.36 -3.04 5.30
N VAL A 14 7.02 -3.20 4.01
CA VAL A 14 5.65 -2.99 3.52
C VAL A 14 4.69 -4.03 4.10
N ARG A 15 5.10 -5.30 4.16
CA ARG A 15 4.29 -6.36 4.80
C ARG A 15 4.05 -6.09 6.27
N ASP A 16 5.08 -5.68 7.00
CA ASP A 16 4.94 -5.30 8.41
C ASP A 16 3.96 -4.17 8.60
N TYR A 17 4.08 -3.11 7.80
CA TYR A 17 3.15 -2.00 7.83
C TYR A 17 1.71 -2.46 7.56
N ALA A 18 1.51 -3.30 6.53
CA ALA A 18 0.20 -3.86 6.21
C ALA A 18 -0.36 -4.77 7.32
N ARG A 19 0.48 -5.62 7.94
CA ARG A 19 0.09 -6.47 9.08
C ARG A 19 -0.39 -5.64 10.27
N GLN A 20 0.22 -4.48 10.53
CA GLN A 20 -0.25 -3.58 11.59
C GLN A 20 -1.61 -2.97 11.24
N ARG A 21 -1.80 -2.50 9.99
CA ARG A 21 -3.11 -2.00 9.53
C ARG A 21 -4.19 -3.08 9.60
N ALA A 22 -3.87 -4.32 9.22
CA ALA A 22 -4.79 -5.45 9.33
C ALA A 22 -5.18 -5.74 10.80
N LYS A 23 -4.27 -5.60 11.76
CA LYS A 23 -4.59 -5.69 13.19
C LYS A 23 -5.51 -4.54 13.64
N ASP A 24 -5.29 -3.33 13.13
CA ASP A 24 -6.14 -2.17 13.41
C ASP A 24 -7.57 -2.38 12.87
N VAL A 25 -7.72 -3.00 11.69
CA VAL A 25 -9.00 -3.44 11.16
C VAL A 25 -9.64 -4.52 12.05
N ALA A 26 -8.88 -5.56 12.41
CA ALA A 26 -9.41 -6.67 13.22
C ALA A 26 -9.91 -6.24 14.60
N ARG A 27 -9.31 -5.19 15.19
CA ARG A 27 -9.76 -4.60 16.48
C ARG A 27 -10.81 -3.49 16.33
N GLY A 28 -11.26 -3.20 15.10
CA GLY A 28 -12.29 -2.20 14.81
C GLY A 28 -11.83 -0.74 14.87
N ALA A 29 -10.53 -0.47 14.87
CA ALA A 29 -10.00 0.89 14.91
C ALA A 29 -9.92 1.55 13.52
N GLU A 30 -9.81 0.74 12.46
CA GLU A 30 -9.79 1.19 11.07
C GLU A 30 -10.81 0.39 10.24
N THR A 31 -11.37 1.00 9.20
CA THR A 31 -12.10 0.25 8.18
C THR A 31 -11.11 -0.42 7.21
N PRO A 32 -11.47 -1.54 6.57
CA PRO A 32 -10.66 -2.14 5.51
C PRO A 32 -10.25 -1.13 4.43
N ARG A 33 -11.21 -0.28 4.00
CA ARG A 33 -11.00 0.77 2.99
C ARG A 33 -9.95 1.79 3.41
N LEU A 34 -10.00 2.28 4.64
CA LEU A 34 -9.00 3.22 5.17
C LEU A 34 -7.63 2.55 5.28
N ALA A 35 -7.57 1.37 5.90
CA ALA A 35 -6.35 0.60 6.10
C ALA A 35 -5.64 0.31 4.77
N ALA A 36 -6.38 -0.17 3.77
CA ALA A 36 -5.87 -0.44 2.43
C ALA A 36 -5.34 0.83 1.74
N LEU A 37 -6.04 1.96 1.86
CA LEU A 37 -5.56 3.24 1.33
C LEU A 37 -4.23 3.68 1.98
N LEU A 38 -4.10 3.53 3.31
CA LEU A 38 -2.87 3.85 4.01
C LEU A 38 -1.69 3.00 3.52
N VAL A 39 -1.90 1.70 3.32
CA VAL A 39 -0.89 0.79 2.74
C VAL A 39 -0.54 1.20 1.31
N GLN A 40 -1.53 1.53 0.46
CA GLN A 40 -1.27 2.02 -0.91
C GLN A 40 -0.38 3.26 -0.92
N LYS A 41 -0.67 4.26 -0.07
CA LYS A 41 0.09 5.51 -0.03
C LYS A 41 1.50 5.31 0.53
N TYR A 42 1.63 4.54 1.60
CA TYR A 42 2.92 4.16 2.15
C TYR A 42 3.78 3.42 1.12
N GLY A 43 3.22 2.38 0.51
CA GLY A 43 3.85 1.56 -0.51
C GLY A 43 4.27 2.37 -1.74
N ARG A 44 3.43 3.30 -2.20
CA ARG A 44 3.77 4.20 -3.30
C ARG A 44 5.00 5.05 -3.00
N GLY A 45 5.11 5.59 -1.79
CA GLY A 45 6.29 6.34 -1.36
C GLY A 45 7.57 5.49 -1.38
N VAL A 46 7.48 4.23 -0.95
CA VAL A 46 8.61 3.28 -1.01
C VAL A 46 9.01 2.99 -2.46
N VAL A 47 8.03 2.77 -3.34
CA VAL A 47 8.25 2.56 -4.79
C VAL A 47 8.97 3.75 -5.41
N ASP A 48 8.49 4.97 -5.16
CA ASP A 48 9.08 6.19 -5.71
C ASP A 48 10.52 6.37 -5.19
N ALA A 49 10.77 6.09 -3.91
CA ALA A 49 12.12 6.15 -3.33
C ALA A 49 13.09 5.14 -3.98
N LEU A 50 12.65 3.90 -4.20
CA LEU A 50 13.45 2.88 -4.87
C LEU A 50 13.79 3.24 -6.31
N ALA A 51 12.82 3.80 -7.04
CA ALA A 51 13.03 4.25 -8.41
C ALA A 51 14.10 5.34 -8.48
N VAL A 52 14.10 6.28 -7.53
CA VAL A 52 15.09 7.36 -7.43
C VAL A 52 16.47 6.82 -7.03
N VAL A 53 16.56 6.03 -5.96
CA VAL A 53 17.84 5.55 -5.41
C VAL A 53 18.60 4.65 -6.40
N PHE A 54 17.88 3.85 -7.18
CA PHE A 54 18.48 2.92 -8.15
C PHE A 54 18.41 3.40 -9.60
N ASP A 55 17.99 4.65 -9.84
CA ASP A 55 17.82 5.25 -11.17
C ASP A 55 17.10 4.31 -12.15
N SER A 56 16.05 3.65 -11.66
CA SER A 56 15.39 2.58 -12.40
C SER A 56 13.97 2.35 -11.87
N PRO A 57 12.93 2.73 -12.63
CA PRO A 57 11.54 2.43 -12.26
C PRO A 57 11.30 0.93 -12.02
N ARG A 58 11.99 0.07 -12.77
CA ARG A 58 11.89 -1.39 -12.64
C ARG A 58 12.42 -1.92 -11.31
N ALA A 59 13.32 -1.18 -10.64
CA ALA A 59 13.84 -1.58 -9.33
C ALA A 59 12.75 -1.70 -8.27
N ALA A 60 11.64 -0.97 -8.44
CA ALA A 60 10.54 -0.91 -7.49
C ALA A 60 9.40 -1.90 -7.79
N GLU A 61 9.41 -2.56 -8.97
CA GLU A 61 8.36 -3.52 -9.37
C GLU A 61 8.12 -4.61 -8.32
N PRO A 62 9.15 -5.25 -7.71
CA PRO A 62 8.91 -6.26 -6.69
C PRO A 62 8.21 -5.73 -5.44
N VAL A 63 8.40 -4.45 -5.09
CA VAL A 63 7.67 -3.83 -3.98
C VAL A 63 6.25 -3.49 -4.37
N MET A 64 6.02 -3.02 -5.60
CA MET A 64 4.67 -2.73 -6.10
C MET A 64 3.76 -3.97 -6.07
N VAL A 65 4.28 -5.13 -6.46
CA VAL A 65 3.54 -6.41 -6.37
C VAL A 65 3.09 -6.69 -4.93
N VAL A 66 3.96 -6.45 -3.96
CA VAL A 66 3.65 -6.66 -2.53
C VAL A 66 2.58 -5.70 -2.05
N VAL A 67 2.67 -4.43 -2.44
CA VAL A 67 1.66 -3.43 -2.11
C VAL A 67 0.29 -3.90 -2.63
N ASP A 68 0.21 -4.30 -3.90
CA ASP A 68 -1.05 -4.76 -4.50
C ASP A 68 -1.60 -6.02 -3.80
N GLU A 69 -0.74 -6.97 -3.44
CA GLU A 69 -1.12 -8.17 -2.69
C GLU A 69 -1.70 -7.83 -1.32
N GLU A 70 -0.99 -7.05 -0.51
CA GLU A 70 -1.42 -6.74 0.85
C GLU A 70 -2.67 -5.85 0.86
N VAL A 71 -2.75 -4.89 -0.05
CA VAL A 71 -3.93 -4.04 -0.24
C VAL A 71 -5.14 -4.89 -0.61
N SER A 72 -4.98 -5.85 -1.53
CA SER A 72 -6.06 -6.77 -1.93
C SER A 72 -6.48 -7.72 -0.81
N ARG A 73 -5.56 -8.09 0.10
CA ARG A 73 -5.89 -8.91 1.28
C ARG A 73 -6.68 -8.12 2.33
N ILE A 74 -6.33 -6.86 2.56
CA ILE A 74 -7.03 -6.01 3.53
C ILE A 74 -8.40 -5.61 2.99
N ASP A 75 -8.46 -5.17 1.74
CA ASP A 75 -9.68 -4.70 1.08
C ASP A 75 -9.81 -5.34 -0.32
N PRO A 76 -10.59 -6.42 -0.46
CA PRO A 76 -10.79 -7.08 -1.75
C PRO A 76 -11.45 -6.17 -2.80
N LEU A 77 -12.14 -5.10 -2.39
CA LEU A 77 -12.80 -4.14 -3.26
C LEU A 77 -11.99 -2.85 -3.44
N TRP A 78 -10.71 -2.82 -3.06
CA TRP A 78 -9.92 -1.59 -3.02
C TRP A 78 -9.90 -0.80 -4.32
N ARG A 79 -9.95 -1.48 -5.48
CA ARG A 79 -9.99 -0.80 -6.79
C ARG A 79 -11.31 -0.05 -7.00
N GLU A 80 -12.41 -0.59 -6.52
CA GLU A 80 -13.71 0.07 -6.56
C GLU A 80 -13.74 1.22 -5.56
N HIS A 81 -13.32 0.98 -4.33
CA HIS A 81 -13.22 2.03 -3.30
C HIS A 81 -12.28 3.17 -3.70
N ASP A 82 -11.19 2.90 -4.44
CA ASP A 82 -10.32 3.95 -4.97
C ASP A 82 -11.02 4.80 -6.03
N ARG A 83 -11.77 4.17 -6.95
CA ARG A 83 -12.59 4.88 -7.93
C ARG A 83 -13.65 5.74 -7.26
N GLU A 84 -14.38 5.18 -6.30
CA GLU A 84 -15.40 5.91 -5.54
C GLU A 84 -14.82 7.11 -4.79
N ARG A 85 -13.69 6.92 -4.12
CA ARG A 85 -12.99 8.01 -3.40
C ARG A 85 -12.65 9.16 -4.34
N TRP A 86 -12.17 8.87 -5.55
CA TRP A 86 -11.85 9.90 -6.54
C TRP A 86 -13.08 10.52 -7.22
N ALA A 87 -14.19 9.79 -7.31
CA ALA A 87 -15.46 10.33 -7.79
C ALA A 87 -16.14 11.25 -6.76
N GLY A 88 -15.89 11.02 -5.47
CA GLY A 88 -16.40 11.82 -4.36
C GLY A 88 -16.00 13.30 -4.45
N ARG A 89 -16.94 14.18 -4.06
CA ARG A 89 -16.73 15.64 -3.93
C ARG A 89 -17.28 16.07 -2.56
N PRO A 90 -16.43 16.24 -1.52
CA PRO A 90 -14.97 16.05 -1.52
C PRO A 90 -14.55 14.57 -1.67
N ALA A 91 -13.30 14.34 -2.06
CA ALA A 91 -12.72 13.00 -2.10
C ALA A 91 -12.44 12.53 -0.67
N ASP A 92 -13.16 11.50 -0.22
CA ASP A 92 -13.09 10.98 1.15
C ASP A 92 -13.14 9.44 1.16
N VAL A 93 -12.80 8.84 2.31
CA VAL A 93 -12.79 7.39 2.54
C VAL A 93 -14.13 6.86 3.04
N VAL A 94 -15.07 7.73 3.39
CA VAL A 94 -16.42 7.34 3.81
C VAL A 94 -17.29 7.14 2.57
N ALA A 95 -17.92 5.98 2.43
CA ALA A 95 -19.02 5.81 1.48
C ALA A 95 -20.23 6.58 2.05
N ASN A 96 -20.67 7.63 1.38
CA ASN A 96 -21.90 8.35 1.74
C ASN A 96 -23.12 7.44 1.59
#